data_AF-A0A0V1M981-F1
#
_entry.id   AF-A0A0V1M981-F1
#
_cell.length_a   1.000
_cell.length_b   1.000
_cell.length_c   1.000
_cell.angle_alpha   90.00
_cell.angle_beta   90.00
_cell.angle_gamma   90.00
#
_symmetry.space_group_name_H-M   'P 1'
#
loop_
_entity.id
_entity.type
_entity.pdbx_description
1 polymer ?
#
loop_
_entity_poly.entity_id
_entity_poly.type
_entity_poly.pdbx_seq_one_letter_code
_entity_poly.pdbx_strand_id
1 'polypeptide(L)'
;MTIITTMIRSFEEEKKYIEQVGPLLWRVKKGFVDGYFYVNKNLENLMFEELRLCSKGGGGFFQPAVKQIGNVASLPGVVWRSIGLPDIHAGYGFAIGNVAAFDVDDPTAVISPGGVGFDINCGVRLIRTNLSESDVQPVKEQLAQSLFDFIPVGVGSKGIIPLNGRDFEECLEMGMDWTLREGYSWAEDKEHCEEYGRMLEADPAKVSTRAKKRGLPQLGTLGAGNHYGEVQVVEEIYDKHAARRMGIDRKGQMP
;
A
#
# COMPACT_ATOMS: atom_id res chain seq x y z
N MET A 1 30.30 -25.27 7.02
CA MET A 1 29.15 -24.47 7.47
C MET A 1 29.71 -23.24 8.16
N THR A 2 30.05 -22.23 7.38
CA THR A 2 30.68 -21.01 7.89
C THR A 2 29.60 -20.19 8.56
N ILE A 3 29.61 -20.12 9.89
CA ILE A 3 28.78 -19.18 10.63
C ILE A 3 29.29 -17.80 10.23
N ILE A 4 28.59 -17.15 9.31
CA ILE A 4 28.77 -15.71 9.08
C ILE A 4 28.24 -15.07 10.35
N THR A 5 29.12 -14.80 11.31
CA THR A 5 28.86 -13.86 12.38
C THR A 5 28.68 -12.50 11.71
N THR A 6 27.44 -12.15 11.36
CA THR A 6 27.10 -10.79 10.98
C THR A 6 27.45 -9.91 12.18
N MET A 7 28.60 -9.25 12.15
CA MET A 7 28.97 -8.26 13.15
C MET A 7 27.85 -7.21 13.18
N ILE A 8 27.10 -7.17 14.27
CA ILE A 8 26.08 -6.15 14.48
C ILE A 8 26.82 -4.84 14.70
N ARG A 9 26.70 -3.91 13.75
CA ARG A 9 27.24 -2.56 13.88
C ARG A 9 26.51 -1.82 15.01
N SER A 10 27.28 -1.12 15.83
CA SER A 10 26.75 -0.17 16.82
C SER A 10 25.95 0.94 16.14
N PHE A 11 25.11 1.62 16.91
CA PHE A 11 24.30 2.72 16.39
C PHE A 11 25.17 3.83 15.77
N GLU A 12 26.29 4.18 16.41
CA GLU A 12 27.22 5.20 15.90
C GLU A 12 27.91 4.76 14.59
N GLU A 13 28.16 3.46 14.42
CA GLU A 13 28.70 2.94 13.16
C GLU A 13 27.66 2.93 12.04
N GLU A 14 26.39 2.65 12.33
CA GLU A 14 25.30 2.76 11.37
C GLU A 14 25.03 4.22 10.99
N LYS A 15 25.05 5.14 11.97
CA LYS A 15 24.82 6.57 11.78
C LYS A 15 25.83 7.22 10.83
N LYS A 16 27.06 6.71 10.73
CA LYS A 16 28.07 7.19 9.76
C LYS A 16 27.60 7.10 8.30
N TYR A 17 26.63 6.24 8.00
CA TYR A 17 26.05 6.08 6.67
C TYR A 17 24.82 6.95 6.44
N ILE A 18 24.37 7.70 7.45
CA ILE A 18 23.13 8.49 7.39
C ILE A 18 23.50 9.96 7.54
N GLU A 19 23.16 10.77 6.55
CA GLU A 19 23.41 12.22 6.60
C GLU A 19 22.15 13.02 6.27
N GLN A 20 21.90 14.10 7.00
CA GLN A 20 20.84 15.04 6.66
C GLN A 20 21.34 15.94 5.54
N VAL A 21 20.65 15.94 4.39
CA VAL A 21 21.02 16.72 3.19
C VAL A 21 20.02 17.83 2.87
N GLY A 22 18.91 17.90 3.62
CA GLY A 22 17.93 18.98 3.54
C GLY A 22 17.04 19.04 4.79
N PRO A 23 16.15 20.03 4.91
CA PRO A 23 15.35 20.24 6.11
C PRO A 23 14.53 19.02 6.54
N LEU A 24 14.02 18.25 5.57
CA LEU A 24 13.25 17.03 5.77
C LEU A 24 13.91 15.81 5.13
N LEU A 25 15.08 15.96 4.52
CA LEU A 25 15.67 14.94 3.64
C LEU A 25 16.94 14.36 4.24
N TRP A 26 16.95 13.05 4.35
CA TRP A 26 18.08 12.26 4.80
C TRP A 26 18.56 11.33 3.69
N ARG A 27 19.87 11.17 3.59
CA ARG A 27 20.54 10.26 2.67
C ARG A 27 21.15 9.08 3.44
N VAL A 28 20.93 7.88 2.92
CA VAL A 28 21.55 6.63 3.35
C VAL A 28 22.59 6.24 2.30
N LYS A 29 23.87 6.37 2.66
CA LYS A 29 25.03 6.03 1.84
C LYS A 29 25.22 4.52 1.82
N LYS A 30 25.05 3.86 0.67
CA LYS A 30 25.54 2.51 0.30
C LYS A 30 24.74 1.98 -0.90
N GLY A 31 25.41 1.27 -1.82
CA GLY A 31 24.79 0.55 -2.94
C GLY A 31 25.37 0.90 -4.31
N PHE A 32 24.62 0.61 -5.37
CA PHE A 32 24.84 1.12 -6.74
C PHE A 32 24.42 2.59 -6.86
N VAL A 33 23.37 2.96 -6.12
CA VAL A 33 22.89 4.32 -5.93
C VAL A 33 22.66 4.60 -4.45
N ASP A 34 22.38 5.85 -4.08
CA ASP A 34 22.06 6.22 -2.71
C ASP A 34 20.58 6.02 -2.36
N GLY A 35 20.33 5.69 -1.09
CA GLY A 35 19.01 5.71 -0.49
C GLY A 35 18.64 7.08 0.10
N TYR A 36 17.35 7.41 0.14
CA TYR A 36 16.84 8.64 0.74
C TYR A 36 15.57 8.39 1.53
N PHE A 37 15.32 9.18 2.57
CA PHE A 37 14.03 9.20 3.25
C PHE A 37 13.65 10.61 3.69
N TYR A 38 12.34 10.84 3.77
CA TYR A 38 11.77 12.14 4.11
C TYR A 38 11.14 12.10 5.50
N VAL A 39 11.69 12.79 6.48
CA VAL A 39 11.10 12.88 7.83
C VAL A 39 11.24 14.28 8.42
N ASN A 40 10.22 14.70 9.16
CA ASN A 40 10.31 15.87 10.03
C ASN A 40 10.92 15.47 11.39
N LYS A 41 11.12 16.46 12.27
CA LYS A 41 11.69 16.23 13.61
C LYS A 41 10.88 15.27 14.49
N ASN A 42 9.57 15.19 14.29
CA ASN A 42 8.71 14.29 15.08
C ASN A 42 8.91 12.84 14.65
N LEU A 43 9.05 12.60 13.34
CA LEU A 43 9.22 11.28 12.75
C LEU A 43 10.68 10.79 12.82
N GLU A 44 11.64 11.71 12.84
CA GLU A 44 13.07 11.43 12.94
C GLU A 44 13.40 10.52 14.12
N ASN A 45 12.81 10.79 15.29
CA ASN A 45 13.05 10.00 16.49
C ASN A 45 12.64 8.53 16.32
N LEU A 46 11.48 8.28 15.69
CA LEU A 46 10.97 6.94 15.45
C LEU A 46 11.91 6.14 14.53
N MET A 47 12.39 6.79 13.47
CA MET A 47 13.34 6.17 12.52
C MET A 47 14.66 5.76 13.17
N PHE A 48 15.25 6.64 13.98
CA PHE A 48 16.52 6.34 14.62
C PHE A 48 16.37 5.42 15.85
N GLU A 49 15.22 5.41 16.51
CA GLU A 49 14.96 4.49 17.62
C GLU A 49 14.95 3.03 17.15
N GLU A 50 14.31 2.74 16.02
CA GLU A 50 14.32 1.40 15.42
C GLU A 50 15.77 0.94 15.14
N LEU A 51 16.60 1.83 14.58
CA LEU A 51 18.02 1.57 14.33
C LEU A 51 18.80 1.32 15.62
N ARG A 52 18.56 2.12 16.68
CA ARG A 52 19.21 1.95 18.00
C ARG A 52 18.86 0.63 18.64
N LEU A 53 17.60 0.21 18.58
CA LEU A 53 17.13 -1.06 19.15
C LEU A 53 17.83 -2.23 18.44
N CYS A 54 17.86 -2.22 17.11
CA CYS A 54 18.57 -3.21 16.29
C CYS A 54 20.05 -3.33 16.64
N SER A 55 20.75 -2.21 16.82
CA SER A 55 22.18 -2.21 17.18
C SER A 55 22.48 -2.78 18.57
N LYS A 56 21.48 -2.91 19.46
CA LYS A 56 21.63 -3.54 20.78
C LYS A 56 21.26 -5.03 20.80
N GLY A 57 20.98 -5.62 19.63
CA GLY A 57 20.45 -6.99 19.53
C GLY A 57 18.97 -7.10 19.93
N GLY A 58 18.30 -5.97 20.19
CA GLY A 58 16.84 -5.89 20.29
C GLY A 58 16.21 -5.46 18.96
N GLY A 59 14.90 -5.21 18.95
CA GLY A 59 14.18 -4.78 17.75
C GLY A 59 13.16 -5.80 17.25
N GLY A 60 12.33 -5.40 16.29
CA GLY A 60 11.30 -6.24 15.70
C GLY A 60 11.87 -7.40 14.88
N PHE A 61 10.97 -8.22 14.34
CA PHE A 61 11.33 -9.37 13.48
C PHE A 61 12.07 -8.95 12.19
N PHE A 62 11.92 -7.69 11.77
CA PHE A 62 12.48 -7.14 10.55
C PHE A 62 13.69 -6.24 10.80
N GLN A 63 14.55 -6.13 9.78
CA GLN A 63 15.64 -5.12 9.78
C GLN A 63 15.04 -3.71 9.80
N PRO A 64 15.69 -2.73 10.47
CA PRO A 64 15.23 -1.35 10.47
C PRO A 64 15.01 -0.80 9.06
N ALA A 65 13.97 0.01 8.88
CA ALA A 65 13.58 0.62 7.61
C ALA A 65 14.76 1.34 6.93
N VAL A 66 15.56 2.07 7.70
CA VAL A 66 16.75 2.78 7.19
C VAL A 66 17.74 1.82 6.53
N LYS A 67 17.93 0.62 7.08
CA LYS A 67 18.80 -0.40 6.49
C LYS A 67 18.16 -1.01 5.24
N GLN A 68 16.85 -1.21 5.27
CA GLN A 68 16.10 -1.75 4.12
C GLN A 68 16.20 -0.82 2.91
N ILE A 69 16.13 0.51 3.10
CA ILE A 69 16.37 1.49 2.02
C ILE A 69 17.75 1.26 1.37
N GLY A 70 18.80 1.11 2.17
CA GLY A 70 20.16 0.86 1.68
C GLY A 70 20.30 -0.50 0.97
N ASN A 71 19.60 -1.53 1.46
CA ASN A 71 19.57 -2.83 0.80
C ASN A 71 18.91 -2.74 -0.58
N VAL A 72 17.79 -2.03 -0.68
CA VAL A 72 17.07 -1.80 -1.93
C VAL A 72 17.90 -0.98 -2.91
N ALA A 73 18.60 0.05 -2.43
CA ALA A 73 19.54 0.85 -3.23
C ALA A 73 20.75 0.04 -3.76
N SER A 74 20.95 -1.18 -3.24
CA SER A 74 21.99 -2.10 -3.67
C SER A 74 21.50 -3.17 -4.66
N LEU A 75 20.22 -3.15 -5.04
CA LEU A 75 19.67 -4.11 -5.99
C LEU A 75 20.09 -3.76 -7.43
N PRO A 76 20.45 -4.76 -8.27
CA PRO A 76 20.79 -4.53 -9.67
C PRO A 76 19.65 -3.88 -10.46
N GLY A 77 19.99 -3.01 -11.41
CA GLY A 77 19.05 -2.28 -12.25
C GLY A 77 18.24 -1.18 -11.55
N VAL A 78 18.49 -0.89 -10.26
CA VAL A 78 17.83 0.22 -9.57
C VAL A 78 18.18 1.55 -10.22
N VAL A 79 17.16 2.35 -10.52
CA VAL A 79 17.30 3.65 -11.19
C VAL A 79 17.26 4.77 -10.17
N TRP A 80 18.21 5.69 -10.30
CA TRP A 80 18.32 6.92 -9.51
C TRP A 80 18.53 6.71 -8.01
N ARG A 81 17.49 6.32 -7.25
CA ARG A 81 17.47 6.29 -5.78
C ARG A 81 16.44 5.29 -5.24
N SER A 82 16.73 4.70 -4.09
CA SER A 82 15.70 4.07 -3.22
C SER A 82 15.12 5.13 -2.28
N ILE A 83 13.80 5.27 -2.23
CA ILE A 83 13.15 6.40 -1.54
C ILE A 83 12.18 5.89 -0.48
N GLY A 84 12.37 6.29 0.77
CA GLY A 84 11.40 6.14 1.85
C GLY A 84 10.49 7.36 1.99
N LEU A 85 9.19 7.14 1.91
CA LEU A 85 8.16 8.15 2.19
C LEU A 85 8.07 8.45 3.70
N PRO A 86 7.36 9.53 4.11
CA PRO A 86 7.33 9.93 5.52
C PRO A 86 6.72 8.94 6.52
N ASP A 87 5.92 8.00 6.03
CA ASP A 87 5.30 6.92 6.80
C ASP A 87 6.15 5.63 6.80
N ILE A 88 7.39 5.70 6.32
CA ILE A 88 8.26 4.54 6.19
C ILE A 88 8.49 3.81 7.52
N HIS A 89 8.39 2.48 7.48
CA HIS A 89 8.70 1.59 8.60
C HIS A 89 9.10 0.20 8.11
N ALA A 90 9.70 -0.61 8.98
CA ALA A 90 10.26 -1.90 8.57
C ALA A 90 9.20 -2.83 7.97
N GLY A 91 9.54 -3.40 6.82
CA GLY A 91 8.73 -4.38 6.08
C GLY A 91 9.51 -5.67 5.78
N TYR A 92 9.06 -6.40 4.78
CA TYR A 92 9.65 -7.68 4.36
C TYR A 92 10.65 -7.48 3.22
N GLY A 93 11.92 -7.26 3.57
CA GLY A 93 13.00 -7.00 2.61
C GLY A 93 13.03 -5.54 2.15
N PHE A 94 11.92 -5.05 1.61
CA PHE A 94 11.66 -3.62 1.39
C PHE A 94 10.90 -3.07 2.60
N ALA A 95 11.12 -1.78 2.89
CA ALA A 95 10.33 -1.08 3.90
C ALA A 95 8.95 -0.73 3.34
N ILE A 96 7.93 -0.72 4.21
CA ILE A 96 6.62 -0.17 3.84
C ILE A 96 6.81 1.32 3.62
N GLY A 97 6.24 1.87 2.54
CA GLY A 97 6.49 3.26 2.12
C GLY A 97 7.82 3.45 1.36
N ASN A 98 8.50 2.37 0.95
CA ASN A 98 9.69 2.44 0.09
C ASN A 98 9.31 2.36 -1.40
N VAL A 99 9.71 3.36 -2.17
CA VAL A 99 9.61 3.41 -3.63
C VAL A 99 10.99 3.16 -4.24
N ALA A 100 11.06 2.26 -5.22
CA ALA A 100 12.24 2.04 -6.05
C ALA A 100 11.81 1.74 -7.50
N ALA A 101 12.50 2.32 -8.46
CA ALA A 101 12.31 2.04 -9.88
C ALA A 101 13.46 1.17 -10.39
N PHE A 102 13.15 0.26 -11.32
CA PHE A 102 14.12 -0.63 -11.95
C PHE A 102 14.02 -0.51 -13.47
N ASP A 103 15.15 -0.48 -14.16
CA ASP A 103 15.20 -0.35 -15.61
C ASP A 103 14.87 -1.69 -16.28
N VAL A 104 13.76 -1.76 -17.01
CA VAL A 104 13.32 -2.98 -17.69
C VAL A 104 14.23 -3.38 -18.86
N ASP A 105 15.03 -2.44 -19.39
CA ASP A 105 15.98 -2.70 -20.47
C ASP A 105 17.34 -3.22 -19.93
N ASP A 106 17.61 -3.07 -18.63
CA ASP A 106 18.79 -3.64 -17.99
C ASP A 106 18.57 -5.14 -17.71
N PRO A 107 19.32 -6.06 -18.35
CA PRO A 107 19.14 -7.50 -18.19
C PRO A 107 19.48 -7.99 -16.76
N THR A 108 20.12 -7.16 -15.95
CA THR A 108 20.41 -7.45 -14.55
C THR A 108 19.32 -6.97 -13.61
N ALA A 109 18.39 -6.13 -14.09
CA ALA A 109 17.30 -5.60 -13.27
C ALA A 109 16.42 -6.71 -12.70
N VAL A 110 15.86 -6.41 -11.54
CA VAL A 110 15.09 -7.37 -10.76
C VAL A 110 13.67 -6.88 -10.52
N ILE A 111 12.75 -7.84 -10.43
CA ILE A 111 11.45 -7.66 -9.78
C ILE A 111 11.48 -8.42 -8.46
N SER A 112 11.07 -7.77 -7.37
CA SER A 112 11.03 -8.38 -6.05
C SER A 112 9.62 -8.35 -5.48
N PRO A 113 8.99 -9.50 -5.22
CA PRO A 113 7.67 -9.54 -4.55
C PRO A 113 7.65 -8.83 -3.21
N GLY A 114 8.79 -8.81 -2.48
CA GLY A 114 8.92 -8.06 -1.22
C GLY A 114 8.80 -6.55 -1.38
N GLY A 115 9.09 -6.00 -2.58
CA GLY A 115 8.92 -4.59 -2.90
C GLY A 115 7.50 -4.21 -3.32
N VAL A 116 6.66 -5.20 -3.66
CA VAL A 116 5.22 -4.99 -3.91
C VAL A 116 4.42 -5.18 -2.62
N GLY A 117 4.77 -6.23 -1.86
CA GLY A 117 4.07 -6.60 -0.63
C GLY A 117 3.25 -7.88 -0.77
N PHE A 118 2.80 -8.41 0.36
CA PHE A 118 1.98 -9.64 0.40
C PHE A 118 0.54 -9.40 -0.05
N ASP A 119 0.00 -8.23 0.27
CA ASP A 119 -1.35 -7.83 -0.12
C ASP A 119 -1.28 -6.98 -1.40
N ILE A 120 -1.14 -7.68 -2.53
CA ILE A 120 -0.96 -7.07 -3.84
C ILE A 120 -2.20 -6.26 -4.19
N ASN A 121 -2.00 -4.98 -4.56
CA ASN A 121 -3.07 -4.03 -4.84
C ASN A 121 -3.98 -3.70 -3.64
N CYS A 122 -3.49 -3.85 -2.40
CA CYS A 122 -4.11 -3.18 -1.27
C CYS A 122 -4.17 -1.68 -1.58
N GLY A 123 -5.36 -1.11 -1.56
CA GLY A 123 -5.61 0.23 -2.07
C GLY A 123 -6.82 0.88 -1.44
N VAL A 124 -7.11 2.09 -1.90
CA VAL A 124 -8.20 2.92 -1.38
C VAL A 124 -9.11 3.32 -2.53
N ARG A 125 -10.43 3.25 -2.29
CA ARG A 125 -11.44 3.85 -3.16
C ARG A 125 -12.27 4.83 -2.34
N LEU A 126 -12.45 6.02 -2.89
CA LEU A 126 -13.31 7.06 -2.33
C LEU A 126 -14.58 7.19 -3.19
N ILE A 127 -15.76 7.18 -2.58
CA ILE A 127 -17.06 7.26 -3.28
C ILE A 127 -17.81 8.49 -2.80
N ARG A 128 -17.83 9.52 -3.66
CA ARG A 128 -18.48 10.77 -3.34
C ARG A 128 -19.99 10.73 -3.47
N THR A 129 -20.65 11.50 -2.61
CA THR A 129 -22.11 11.69 -2.68
C THR A 129 -22.49 13.16 -2.83
N ASN A 130 -23.76 13.42 -3.13
CA ASN A 130 -24.33 14.76 -3.08
C ASN A 130 -24.78 15.16 -1.66
N LEU A 131 -24.73 14.24 -0.70
CA LEU A 131 -25.21 14.44 0.66
C LEU A 131 -24.30 15.37 1.45
N SER A 132 -24.90 16.00 2.44
CA SER A 132 -24.23 16.74 3.50
C SER A 132 -24.28 15.97 4.81
N GLU A 133 -23.45 16.37 5.76
CA GLU A 133 -23.44 15.84 7.11
C GLU A 133 -24.83 15.88 7.75
N SER A 134 -25.59 16.97 7.56
CA SER A 134 -26.95 17.11 8.11
C SER A 134 -27.94 16.08 7.55
N ASP A 135 -27.69 15.54 6.35
CA ASP A 135 -28.54 14.49 5.77
C ASP A 135 -28.25 13.13 6.40
N VAL A 136 -26.99 12.89 6.81
CA VAL A 136 -26.54 11.59 7.31
C VAL A 136 -26.63 11.49 8.83
N GLN A 137 -26.37 12.57 9.57
CA GLN A 137 -26.38 12.57 11.04
C GLN A 137 -27.64 11.94 11.66
N PRO A 138 -28.87 12.21 11.17
CA PRO A 138 -30.08 11.61 11.73
C PRO A 138 -30.16 10.08 11.55
N VAL A 139 -29.47 9.52 10.56
CA VAL A 139 -29.56 8.09 10.17
C VAL A 139 -28.22 7.35 10.29
N LYS A 140 -27.19 7.96 10.88
CA LYS A 140 -25.82 7.43 10.86
C LYS A 140 -25.69 6.02 11.41
N GLU A 141 -26.44 5.68 12.47
CA GLU A 141 -26.41 4.35 13.09
C GLU A 141 -27.06 3.31 12.18
N GLN A 142 -28.18 3.67 11.54
CA GLN A 142 -28.86 2.81 10.57
C GLN A 142 -28.03 2.59 9.32
N LEU A 143 -27.36 3.64 8.83
CA LEU A 143 -26.45 3.56 7.70
C LEU A 143 -25.24 2.67 8.03
N ALA A 144 -24.60 2.88 9.18
CA ALA A 144 -23.46 2.07 9.60
C ALA A 144 -23.85 0.59 9.76
N GLN A 145 -25.01 0.31 10.37
CA GLN A 145 -25.51 -1.06 10.49
C GLN A 145 -25.80 -1.66 9.11
N SER A 146 -26.43 -0.91 8.21
CA SER A 146 -26.71 -1.37 6.85
C SER A 146 -25.43 -1.71 6.09
N LEU A 147 -24.40 -0.85 6.17
CA LEU A 147 -23.10 -1.13 5.55
C LEU A 147 -22.47 -2.41 6.13
N PHE A 148 -22.55 -2.60 7.44
CA PHE A 148 -22.05 -3.81 8.09
C PHE A 148 -22.80 -5.08 7.65
N ASP A 149 -24.12 -4.98 7.48
CA ASP A 149 -24.95 -6.11 7.06
C ASP A 149 -24.69 -6.50 5.59
N PHE A 150 -24.37 -5.54 4.72
CA PHE A 150 -24.15 -5.76 3.29
C PHE A 150 -22.69 -5.95 2.89
N ILE A 151 -21.72 -5.55 3.73
CA ILE A 151 -20.29 -5.64 3.44
C ILE A 151 -19.65 -6.63 4.42
N PRO A 152 -19.40 -7.89 4.01
CA PRO A 152 -18.81 -8.86 4.89
C PRO A 152 -17.38 -8.46 5.32
N VAL A 153 -17.13 -8.51 6.62
CA VAL A 153 -15.84 -8.20 7.26
C VAL A 153 -15.32 -9.42 8.02
N GLY A 154 -14.00 -9.47 8.25
CA GLY A 154 -13.36 -10.41 9.16
C GLY A 154 -12.65 -11.60 8.52
N VAL A 155 -11.74 -12.20 9.28
CA VAL A 155 -10.91 -13.33 8.83
C VAL A 155 -11.79 -14.56 8.59
N GLY A 156 -11.75 -15.08 7.36
CA GLY A 156 -12.52 -16.27 6.97
C GLY A 156 -13.99 -15.99 6.65
N SER A 157 -14.39 -14.71 6.65
CA SER A 157 -15.68 -14.30 6.09
C SER A 157 -15.75 -14.64 4.61
N LYS A 158 -16.97 -14.90 4.13
CA LYS A 158 -17.22 -15.27 2.73
C LYS A 158 -17.95 -14.15 2.02
N GLY A 159 -17.58 -13.95 0.76
CA GLY A 159 -18.25 -13.04 -0.15
C GLY A 159 -19.71 -13.42 -0.36
N ILE A 160 -20.54 -12.40 -0.58
CA ILE A 160 -21.94 -12.57 -0.99
C ILE A 160 -22.09 -12.75 -2.51
N ILE A 161 -21.02 -12.51 -3.28
CA ILE A 161 -21.00 -12.66 -4.73
C ILE A 161 -20.90 -14.15 -5.07
N PRO A 162 -21.91 -14.74 -5.73
CA PRO A 162 -21.88 -16.14 -6.11
C PRO A 162 -20.89 -16.34 -7.25
N LEU A 163 -19.80 -17.07 -6.99
CA LEU A 163 -18.74 -17.34 -7.96
C LEU A 163 -18.41 -18.82 -8.04
N ASN A 164 -18.26 -19.32 -9.25
CA ASN A 164 -17.59 -20.58 -9.51
C ASN A 164 -16.10 -20.34 -9.88
N GLY A 165 -15.34 -21.42 -10.04
CA GLY A 165 -13.91 -21.33 -10.35
C GLY A 165 -13.59 -20.65 -11.67
N ARG A 166 -14.46 -20.80 -12.69
CA ARG A 166 -14.31 -20.14 -13.99
C ARG A 166 -14.57 -18.64 -13.87
N ASP A 167 -15.64 -18.24 -13.20
CA ASP A 167 -15.98 -16.82 -12.99
C ASP A 167 -14.83 -16.08 -12.29
N PHE A 168 -14.20 -16.74 -11.32
CA PHE A 168 -13.06 -16.19 -10.61
C PHE A 168 -11.81 -16.05 -11.49
N GLU A 169 -11.55 -17.00 -12.39
CA GLU A 169 -10.45 -16.85 -13.36
C GLU A 169 -10.71 -15.71 -14.35
N GLU A 170 -11.95 -15.57 -14.84
CA GLU A 170 -12.34 -14.43 -15.68
C GLU A 170 -12.20 -13.11 -14.91
N CYS A 171 -12.59 -13.06 -13.62
CA CYS A 171 -12.40 -11.89 -12.76
C CYS A 171 -10.92 -11.52 -12.59
N LEU A 172 -10.01 -12.50 -12.46
CA LEU A 172 -8.57 -12.24 -12.35
C LEU A 172 -7.97 -11.61 -13.62
N GLU A 173 -8.50 -11.97 -14.79
CA GLU A 173 -8.03 -11.48 -16.10
C GLU A 173 -8.67 -10.14 -16.50
N MET A 174 -9.96 -9.98 -16.18
CA MET A 174 -10.78 -8.86 -16.64
C MET A 174 -10.87 -7.72 -15.61
N GLY A 175 -10.57 -7.96 -14.33
CA GLY A 175 -10.68 -6.94 -13.29
C GLY A 175 -12.08 -6.29 -13.28
N MET A 176 -12.16 -4.97 -13.32
CA MET A 176 -13.43 -4.24 -13.35
C MET A 176 -14.26 -4.43 -14.63
N ASP A 177 -13.69 -4.92 -15.74
CA ASP A 177 -14.51 -5.31 -16.90
C ASP A 177 -15.48 -6.44 -16.55
N TRP A 178 -15.06 -7.35 -15.65
CA TRP A 178 -15.91 -8.43 -15.17
C TRP A 178 -17.05 -7.87 -14.31
N THR A 179 -16.75 -6.96 -13.37
CA THR A 179 -17.79 -6.38 -12.51
C THR A 179 -18.81 -5.58 -13.30
N LEU A 180 -18.41 -4.90 -14.37
CA LEU A 180 -19.30 -4.20 -15.27
C LEU A 180 -20.23 -5.16 -16.03
N ARG A 181 -19.67 -6.25 -16.57
CA ARG A 181 -20.43 -7.28 -17.30
C ARG A 181 -21.48 -7.95 -16.41
N GLU A 182 -21.14 -8.23 -15.17
CA GLU A 182 -22.03 -8.88 -14.21
C GLU A 182 -22.99 -7.89 -13.50
N GLY A 183 -22.86 -6.58 -13.73
CA GLY A 183 -23.77 -5.55 -13.22
C GLY A 183 -23.46 -5.03 -11.80
N TYR A 184 -22.24 -5.22 -11.31
CA TYR A 184 -21.79 -4.71 -10.00
C TYR A 184 -21.18 -3.30 -10.05
N SER A 185 -20.91 -2.77 -11.24
CA SER A 185 -20.34 -1.43 -11.44
C SER A 185 -20.99 -0.72 -12.63
N TRP A 186 -20.90 0.61 -12.64
CA TRP A 186 -21.28 1.43 -13.78
C TRP A 186 -20.10 1.60 -14.76
N ALA A 187 -20.38 2.04 -15.98
CA ALA A 187 -19.34 2.21 -16.99
C ALA A 187 -18.32 3.28 -16.57
N GLU A 188 -18.81 4.33 -15.92
CA GLU A 188 -18.06 5.49 -15.46
C GLU A 188 -17.12 5.15 -14.28
N ASP A 189 -17.40 4.10 -13.51
CA ASP A 189 -16.57 3.71 -12.36
C ASP A 189 -15.14 3.39 -12.78
N LYS A 190 -14.97 2.82 -13.97
CA LYS A 190 -13.67 2.44 -14.53
C LYS A 190 -12.82 3.65 -14.87
N GLU A 191 -13.44 4.74 -15.32
CA GLU A 191 -12.74 5.98 -15.67
C GLU A 191 -12.12 6.66 -14.43
N HIS A 192 -12.56 6.25 -13.23
CA HIS A 192 -12.11 6.78 -11.94
C HIS A 192 -11.24 5.79 -11.17
N CYS A 193 -10.72 4.76 -11.85
CA CYS A 193 -9.80 3.79 -11.28
C CYS A 193 -8.45 3.83 -11.98
N GLU A 194 -7.38 3.68 -11.20
CA GLU A 194 -6.04 3.43 -11.75
C GLU A 194 -6.07 2.20 -12.67
N GLU A 195 -5.35 2.28 -13.80
CA GLU A 195 -5.37 1.27 -14.86
C GLU A 195 -6.79 0.90 -15.37
N TYR A 196 -7.76 1.81 -15.24
CA TYR A 196 -9.18 1.52 -15.52
C TYR A 196 -9.73 0.28 -14.79
N GLY A 197 -9.10 -0.08 -13.66
CA GLY A 197 -9.43 -1.27 -12.88
C GLY A 197 -9.01 -2.60 -13.52
N ARG A 198 -8.08 -2.60 -14.49
CA ARG A 198 -7.60 -3.82 -15.16
C ARG A 198 -6.19 -3.67 -15.73
N MET A 199 -5.29 -4.58 -15.36
CA MET A 199 -4.00 -4.77 -16.03
C MET A 199 -4.12 -5.80 -17.16
N LEU A 200 -3.68 -5.47 -18.37
CA LEU A 200 -3.89 -6.29 -19.57
C LEU A 200 -3.03 -7.56 -19.60
N GLU A 201 -1.90 -7.54 -18.90
CA GLU A 201 -0.92 -8.63 -18.83
C GLU A 201 -1.29 -9.70 -17.79
N ALA A 202 -2.44 -9.56 -17.13
CA ALA A 202 -2.91 -10.52 -16.12
C ALA A 202 -3.15 -11.91 -16.75
N ASP A 203 -2.44 -12.92 -16.24
CA ASP A 203 -2.58 -14.32 -16.67
C ASP A 203 -2.99 -15.21 -15.47
N PRO A 204 -4.27 -15.63 -15.38
CA PRO A 204 -4.74 -16.51 -14.32
C PRO A 204 -4.00 -17.85 -14.25
N ALA A 205 -3.36 -18.32 -15.31
CA ALA A 205 -2.57 -19.57 -15.30
C ALA A 205 -1.29 -19.46 -14.47
N LYS A 206 -0.79 -18.24 -14.21
CA LYS A 206 0.36 -18.01 -13.31
C LYS A 206 -0.04 -18.00 -11.83
N VAL A 207 -1.33 -17.93 -11.53
CA VAL A 207 -1.84 -17.93 -10.15
C VAL A 207 -2.03 -19.36 -9.66
N SER A 208 -1.34 -19.72 -8.58
CA SER A 208 -1.39 -21.07 -8.04
C SER A 208 -2.80 -21.50 -7.62
N THR A 209 -3.09 -22.80 -7.73
CA THR A 209 -4.36 -23.39 -7.26
C THR A 209 -4.64 -23.07 -5.80
N ARG A 210 -3.59 -22.99 -4.96
CA ARG A 210 -3.73 -22.63 -3.53
C ARG A 210 -4.22 -21.20 -3.36
N ALA A 211 -3.66 -20.25 -4.11
CA ALA A 211 -4.08 -18.85 -4.08
C ALA A 211 -5.53 -18.69 -4.58
N LYS A 212 -5.89 -19.35 -5.69
CA LYS A 212 -7.27 -19.35 -6.21
C LYS A 212 -8.27 -19.93 -5.20
N LYS A 213 -7.96 -21.08 -4.59
CA LYS A 213 -8.82 -21.69 -3.55
C LYS A 213 -8.99 -20.81 -2.33
N ARG A 214 -7.97 -20.00 -1.98
CA ARG A 214 -8.05 -19.04 -0.88
C ARG A 214 -8.89 -17.82 -1.23
N GLY A 215 -8.69 -17.24 -2.42
CA GLY A 215 -9.33 -16.00 -2.84
C GLY A 215 -10.78 -16.16 -3.30
N LEU A 216 -11.13 -17.28 -3.94
CA LEU A 216 -12.48 -17.55 -4.46
C LEU A 216 -13.61 -17.27 -3.45
N PRO A 217 -13.58 -17.80 -2.20
CA PRO A 217 -14.65 -17.52 -1.24
C PRO A 217 -14.59 -16.11 -0.64
N GLN A 218 -13.55 -15.32 -0.90
CA GLN A 218 -13.31 -14.02 -0.25
C GLN A 218 -13.64 -12.81 -1.14
N LEU A 219 -13.96 -12.99 -2.43
CA LEU A 219 -14.30 -11.86 -3.31
C LEU A 219 -15.54 -11.12 -2.80
N GLY A 220 -15.47 -9.78 -2.72
CA GLY A 220 -16.56 -8.97 -2.17
C GLY A 220 -16.59 -8.93 -0.64
N THR A 221 -15.43 -9.05 0.02
CA THR A 221 -15.27 -8.84 1.47
C THR A 221 -14.18 -7.80 1.72
N LEU A 222 -14.26 -7.07 2.85
CA LEU A 222 -13.20 -6.13 3.24
C LEU A 222 -11.95 -6.84 3.77
N GLY A 223 -12.10 -8.04 4.33
CA GLY A 223 -11.01 -8.74 5.01
C GLY A 223 -10.80 -8.24 6.45
N ALA A 224 -9.55 -8.13 6.87
CA ALA A 224 -9.14 -7.82 8.25
C ALA A 224 -7.86 -6.98 8.25
N GLY A 225 -7.31 -6.69 9.43
CA GLY A 225 -6.10 -5.88 9.56
C GLY A 225 -6.42 -4.39 9.46
N ASN A 226 -5.77 -3.67 8.56
CA ASN A 226 -5.98 -2.24 8.30
C ASN A 226 -7.07 -1.98 7.24
N HIS A 227 -7.87 -2.98 6.86
CA HIS A 227 -8.95 -2.83 5.89
C HIS A 227 -10.25 -2.43 6.58
N TYR A 228 -10.86 -1.33 6.14
CA TYR A 228 -12.12 -0.83 6.67
C TYR A 228 -12.89 -0.07 5.59
N GLY A 229 -14.19 0.08 5.80
CA GLY A 229 -15.02 1.05 5.10
C GLY A 229 -15.47 2.10 6.11
N GLU A 230 -15.44 3.36 5.71
CA GLU A 230 -15.81 4.48 6.57
C GLU A 230 -16.69 5.48 5.84
N VAL A 231 -17.54 6.15 6.61
CA VAL A 231 -18.37 7.26 6.14
C VAL A 231 -17.75 8.53 6.71
N GLN A 232 -17.25 9.39 5.84
CA GLN A 232 -16.46 10.56 6.23
C GLN A 232 -17.21 11.87 5.95
N VAL A 233 -16.67 12.97 6.50
CA VAL A 233 -17.14 14.32 6.23
C VAL A 233 -15.95 15.19 5.81
N VAL A 234 -16.12 16.00 4.78
CA VAL A 234 -15.12 16.98 4.36
C VAL A 234 -15.12 18.14 5.36
N GLU A 235 -14.22 18.12 6.33
CA GLU A 235 -14.10 19.19 7.34
C GLU A 235 -13.36 20.43 6.79
N GLU A 236 -12.32 20.21 5.99
CA GLU A 236 -11.46 21.27 5.45
C GLU A 236 -11.14 21.06 3.97
N ILE A 237 -10.96 22.19 3.26
CA ILE A 237 -10.55 22.21 1.85
C ILE A 237 -9.33 23.14 1.73
N TYR A 238 -8.16 22.56 1.50
CA TYR A 238 -6.90 23.30 1.37
C TYR A 238 -6.68 23.85 -0.04
N ASP A 239 -6.99 23.05 -1.06
CA ASP A 239 -6.96 23.46 -2.47
C ASP A 239 -8.37 23.38 -3.08
N LYS A 240 -8.98 24.55 -3.28
CA LYS A 240 -10.34 24.66 -3.81
C LYS A 240 -10.44 24.23 -5.28
N HIS A 241 -9.38 24.43 -6.06
CA HIS A 241 -9.39 24.09 -7.48
C HIS A 241 -9.33 22.57 -7.64
N ALA A 242 -8.37 21.91 -6.97
CA ALA A 242 -8.25 20.47 -6.99
C ALA A 242 -9.51 19.79 -6.41
N ALA A 243 -10.02 20.28 -5.27
CA ALA A 243 -11.23 19.72 -4.65
C ALA A 243 -12.44 19.78 -5.60
N ARG A 244 -12.68 20.92 -6.26
CA ARG A 244 -13.75 21.03 -7.26
C ARG A 244 -13.56 20.06 -8.44
N ARG A 245 -12.32 19.85 -8.90
CA ARG A 245 -12.04 18.85 -9.96
C ARG A 245 -12.33 17.42 -9.52
N MET A 246 -12.26 17.13 -8.22
CA MET A 246 -12.65 15.86 -7.61
C MET A 246 -14.14 15.79 -7.21
N GLY A 247 -14.94 16.82 -7.53
CA GLY A 247 -16.35 16.89 -7.13
C GLY A 247 -16.56 17.11 -5.62
N ILE A 248 -15.59 17.72 -4.95
CA ILE A 248 -15.67 18.14 -3.54
C ILE A 248 -15.79 19.67 -3.52
N ASP A 249 -17.02 20.17 -3.38
CA ASP A 249 -17.32 21.59 -3.57
C ASP A 249 -17.47 22.37 -2.27
N ARG A 250 -17.70 21.69 -1.15
CA ARG A 250 -18.03 22.33 0.13
C ARG A 250 -17.58 21.53 1.34
N LYS A 251 -17.35 22.24 2.45
CA LYS A 251 -17.24 21.65 3.78
C LYS A 251 -18.59 21.03 4.18
N GLY A 252 -18.54 19.95 4.94
CA GLY A 252 -19.72 19.18 5.36
C GLY A 252 -20.28 18.26 4.26
N GLN A 253 -19.63 18.15 3.10
CA GLN A 253 -20.00 17.15 2.09
C GLN A 253 -19.56 15.75 2.53
N MET A 254 -20.33 14.72 2.19
CA MET A 254 -19.95 13.31 2.40
C MET A 254 -19.18 12.82 1.15
N PRO A 255 -17.84 12.68 1.22
CA PRO A 255 -16.99 12.35 0.08
C PRO A 255 -16.87 10.85 -0.15
#